data_AF-A0A529C4C3-F1
#
_entry.id   AF-A0A529C4C3-F1
#
_cell.length_a   1.000
_cell.length_b   1.000
_cell.length_c   1.000
_cell.angle_alpha   90.00
_cell.angle_beta   90.00
_cell.angle_gamma   90.00
#
_symmetry.space_group_name_H-M   'P 1'
#
loop_
_entity.id
_entity.type
_entity.pdbx_description
1 polymer ?
#
loop_
_entity_poly.entity_id
_entity_poly.type
_entity_poly.pdbx_seq_one_letter_code
_entity_poly.pdbx_strand_id
1 'polypeptide(L)' 'MATVPSWLRRAVETAQTVEDAALAAGAALTALDAVVRRDEKWAGAWRQRLALAAAATTARQAGRTEDEAALRDSFLLT' A
#
# COMPACT_ATOMS: atom_id res chain seq x y z
N MET A 1 0.35 14.51 9.53
CA MET A 1 0.26 13.46 8.49
C MET A 1 0.86 14.00 7.21
N ALA A 2 1.83 13.31 6.59
CA ALA A 2 2.26 13.69 5.25
C ALA A 2 1.09 13.38 4.30
N THR A 3 0.40 14.43 3.86
CA THR A 3 -0.76 14.31 2.99
C THR A 3 -0.27 13.90 1.61
N VAL A 4 -0.86 12.85 1.05
CA VAL A 4 -0.61 12.47 -0.35
C VAL A 4 -0.92 13.70 -1.21
N PRO A 5 0.04 14.20 -2.02
CA PRO A 5 -0.18 15.37 -2.85
C PRO A 5 -1.40 15.20 -3.77
N SER A 6 -2.17 16.26 -3.98
CA SER A 6 -3.36 16.22 -4.83
C SER A 6 -3.04 15.83 -6.27
N TRP A 7 -1.89 16.26 -6.80
CA TRP A 7 -1.42 15.88 -8.13
C TRP A 7 -1.22 14.35 -8.25
N LEU A 8 -0.76 13.70 -7.17
CA LEU A 8 -0.48 12.26 -7.18
C LEU A 8 -1.78 11.44 -7.23
N ARG A 9 -2.83 11.88 -6.53
CA ARG A 9 -4.16 11.27 -6.66
C ARG A 9 -4.67 11.36 -8.09
N ARG A 10 -4.56 12.54 -8.71
CA ARG A 10 -4.95 12.72 -10.12
C ARG A 10 -4.13 11.85 -11.06
N ALA A 11 -2.82 11.75 -10.85
CA ALA A 11 -1.93 10.95 -11.68
C ALA A 11 -2.31 9.45 -11.68
N VAL A 12 -2.75 8.92 -10.54
CA VAL A 12 -3.26 7.54 -10.44
C VAL A 12 -4.57 7.38 -11.23
N GLU A 13 -5.50 8.32 -11.11
CA GLU A 13 -6.79 8.29 -11.81
C GLU A 13 -6.66 8.43 -13.33
N THR A 14 -5.67 9.19 -13.79
CA THR A 14 -5.47 9.48 -15.22
C THR A 14 -4.43 8.59 -15.90
N ALA A 15 -3.77 7.67 -15.19
CA ALA A 15 -2.73 6.81 -15.76
C ALA A 15 -3.28 5.99 -16.94
N GLN A 16 -2.68 6.13 -18.13
CA GLN A 16 -3.06 5.39 -19.34
C GLN A 16 -2.00 4.35 -19.74
N THR A 17 -0.76 4.56 -19.31
CA THR A 17 0.39 3.72 -19.65
C THR A 17 0.99 3.05 -18.40
N VAL A 18 1.80 2.01 -18.62
CA VAL A 18 2.54 1.35 -17.54
C VAL A 18 3.56 2.32 -16.93
N GLU A 19 4.13 3.19 -17.74
CA GLU A 19 5.07 4.23 -17.35
C GLU A 19 4.41 5.26 -16.43
N ASP A 20 3.20 5.72 -16.75
CA ASP A 20 2.42 6.62 -15.89
C ASP A 20 2.13 5.97 -14.53
N ALA A 21 1.71 4.70 -14.57
CA ALA A 21 1.42 3.93 -13.37
C ALA A 21 2.68 3.71 -12.52
N ALA A 22 3.83 3.43 -13.15
CA ALA A 22 5.11 3.27 -12.48
C ALA A 22 5.58 4.58 -11.82
N LEU A 23 5.42 5.71 -12.51
CA LEU A 23 5.75 7.03 -11.97
C LEU A 23 4.89 7.37 -10.75
N ALA A 24 3.57 7.17 -10.84
CA ALA A 24 2.64 7.40 -9.74
C ALA A 24 2.93 6.45 -8.55
N ALA A 25 3.18 5.16 -8.82
CA ALA A 25 3.55 4.19 -7.80
C ALA A 25 4.86 4.59 -7.10
N GLY A 26 5.90 4.98 -7.83
CA GLY A 26 7.18 5.43 -7.27
C GLY A 26 7.04 6.67 -6.39
N ALA A 27 6.24 7.65 -6.81
CA ALA A 27 5.94 8.83 -6.01
C ALA A 27 5.17 8.49 -4.71
N ALA A 28 4.21 7.57 -4.78
CA ALA A 28 3.49 7.09 -3.60
C ALA A 28 4.40 6.34 -2.63
N LEU A 29 5.27 5.45 -3.13
CA LEU A 29 6.26 4.73 -2.33
C LEU A 29 7.25 5.68 -1.65
N THR A 30 7.68 6.74 -2.35
CA THR A 30 8.56 7.76 -1.77
C THR A 30 7.89 8.52 -0.62
N ALA A 31 6.60 8.84 -0.76
CA ALA A 31 5.83 9.46 0.33
C ALA A 31 5.70 8.53 1.55
N LEU A 32 5.54 7.22 1.33
CA LEU A 32 5.53 6.22 2.40
C LEU A 32 6.91 6.07 3.06
N ASP A 33 7.99 6.03 2.27
CA ASP A 33 9.37 5.96 2.77
C ASP A 33 9.70 7.13 3.70
N ALA A 34 9.28 8.35 3.34
CA ALA A 34 9.44 9.52 4.19
C ALA A 34 8.74 9.39 5.56
N VAL A 35 7.66 8.62 5.66
CA VAL A 35 6.98 8.31 6.93
C VAL A 35 7.72 7.20 7.68
N VAL A 36 8.18 6.16 6.98
CA VAL A 36 8.97 5.06 7.58
C VAL A 36 10.23 5.61 8.24
N ARG A 37 10.93 6.53 7.58
CA ARG A 37 12.18 7.15 8.07
C ARG A 37 12.02 8.00 9.33
N ARG A 38 10.79 8.35 9.73
CA ARG A 38 10.54 9.08 10.98
C ARG A 38 10.68 8.19 12.23
N ASP A 39 10.75 6.87 12.04
CA ASP A 39 10.96 5.86 13.09
C ASP A 39 10.13 6.08 14.35
N GLU A 40 8.86 6.39 14.14
CA GLU A 40 7.92 6.64 15.20
C GLU A 40 7.62 5.34 15.98
N LYS A 41 7.32 5.45 17.28
CA LYS A 41 6.99 4.28 18.12
C LYS A 41 5.84 3.43 17.57
N TRP A 42 4.92 4.05 16.81
CA TRP A 42 3.78 3.38 16.19
C TRP A 42 4.08 2.81 14.78
N ALA A 43 5.28 3.04 14.23
CA ALA A 43 5.61 2.70 12.85
C ALA A 43 5.50 1.18 12.56
N GLY A 44 5.79 0.33 13.56
CA GLY A 44 5.64 -1.12 13.44
C GLY A 44 4.21 -1.55 13.11
N ALA A 45 3.24 -1.11 13.92
CA ALA A 45 1.82 -1.41 13.72
C ALA A 45 1.30 -0.83 12.39
N TRP A 46 1.77 0.35 12.01
CA TRP A 46 1.40 0.96 10.74
C TRP A 46 1.92 0.17 9.53
N ARG A 47 3.19 -0.26 9.53
CA ARG A 47 3.76 -1.10 8.47
C ARG A 47 3.04 -2.44 8.35
N GLN A 48 2.66 -3.07 9.47
CA GLN A 48 1.87 -4.31 9.44
C GLN A 48 0.51 -4.13 8.76
N ARG A 49 -0.19 -3.02 9.05
CA ARG A 49 -1.48 -2.71 8.40
C ARG A 49 -1.31 -2.46 6.90
N LEU A 50 -0.26 -1.76 6.47
CA LEU A 50 0.05 -1.58 5.06
C LEU A 50 0.40 -2.89 4.36
N ALA A 51 1.20 -3.75 5.00
CA ALA A 51 1.55 -5.06 4.47
C ALA A 51 0.30 -5.94 4.28
N LEU A 52 -0.63 -5.89 5.23
CA LEU A 52 -1.90 -6.62 5.13
C LEU A 52 -2.77 -6.13 3.95
N ALA A 53 -2.92 -4.81 3.80
CA ALA A 53 -3.67 -4.24 2.68
C ALA A 53 -3.02 -4.56 1.31
N ALA A 54 -1.68 -4.54 1.25
CA ALA A 54 -0.94 -4.96 0.07
C ALA A 54 -1.16 -6.45 -0.23
N ALA A 55 -1.09 -7.32 0.78
CA ALA A 55 -1.34 -8.75 0.63
C ALA A 55 -2.75 -9.05 0.11
N ALA A 56 -3.78 -8.38 0.64
CA ALA A 56 -5.15 -8.51 0.14
C ALA A 56 -5.29 -8.06 -1.33
N THR A 57 -4.57 -6.99 -1.70
CA THR A 57 -4.56 -6.52 -3.10
C THR A 57 -3.87 -7.51 -4.03
N THR A 58 -2.72 -8.06 -3.62
CA THR A 58 -2.01 -9.10 -4.37
C THR A 58 -2.83 -10.39 -4.48
N ALA A 59 -3.53 -10.79 -3.42
CA ALA A 59 -4.44 -11.94 -3.46
C ALA A 59 -5.52 -11.75 -4.53
N ARG A 60 -6.21 -10.60 -4.51
CA ARG A 60 -7.20 -10.24 -5.54
C ARG A 60 -6.62 -10.27 -6.95
N GLN A 61 -5.41 -9.72 -7.15
CA GLN A 61 -4.74 -9.75 -8.45
C GLN A 61 -4.38 -11.18 -8.90
N ALA A 62 -4.11 -12.09 -7.96
CA ALA A 62 -3.87 -13.51 -8.21
C ALA A 62 -5.18 -14.32 -8.40
N GLY A 63 -6.35 -13.68 -8.45
CA GLY A 63 -7.65 -14.34 -8.58
C GLY A 63 -8.18 -14.98 -7.30
N ARG A 64 -7.55 -14.69 -6.16
CA ARG A 64 -7.92 -15.15 -4.82
C ARG A 64 -8.90 -14.17 -4.17
N THR A 65 -9.88 -14.68 -3.41
CA THR A 65 -10.97 -13.86 -2.83
C THR A 65 -10.72 -13.49 -1.37
N GLU A 66 -9.60 -13.93 -0.80
CA GLU A 66 -9.21 -13.69 0.58
C GLU A 66 -9.08 -12.19 0.86
N ASP A 67 -9.87 -11.73 1.82
CA ASP A 67 -9.81 -10.37 2.32
C ASP A 67 -8.80 -10.24 3.48
N GLU A 68 -8.66 -9.02 4.01
CA GLU A 68 -7.73 -8.77 5.10
C GLU A 68 -8.05 -9.58 6.38
N ALA A 69 -9.31 -9.94 6.62
CA ALA A 69 -9.69 -10.73 7.79
C ALA A 69 -9.27 -12.19 7.59
N ALA A 70 -9.62 -12.79 6.45
CA ALA A 70 -9.21 -14.14 6.10
C ALA A 70 -7.67 -14.32 6.11
N LEU A 71 -6.93 -13.32 5.61
CA LEU A 71 -5.46 -13.34 5.63
C LEU A 71 -4.89 -13.26 7.06
N ARG A 72 -5.50 -12.47 7.94
CA ARG A 72 -5.09 -12.39 9.37
C ARG A 72 -5.34 -13.69 10.09
N ASP A 73 -6.53 -14.26 9.89
CA ASP A 73 -6.92 -15.50 10.53
C ASP A 73 -6.02 -16.64 10.08
N SER A 74 -5.72 -16.74 8.78
CA SER A 74 -4.76 -17.74 8.27
C SER A 74 -3.39 -17.62 8.94
N PHE A 75 -2.85 -16.41 9.12
CA PHE A 75 -1.52 -16.22 9.71
C PHE A 75 -1.47 -16.59 11.21
N LEU A 76 -2.56 -16.40 11.95
CA LEU A 76 -2.64 -16.76 13.37
C LEU A 76 -2.92 -18.25 13.61
N LEU A 77 -3.41 -18.95 12.60
CA LEU A 77 -3.73 -20.38 12.65
C LEU A 77 -2.59 -21.27 12.11
N THR A 78 -1.46 -20.69 11.69
CA THR A 78 -0.25 -21.40 11.26
C THR A 78 0.85 -21.27 12.31
#